data_AF-A0AA97CZC4-F1
#
_entry.id   AF-A0AA97CZC4-F1
#
_cell.length_a   1.000
_cell.length_b   1.000
_cell.length_c   1.000
_cell.angle_alpha   90.00
_cell.angle_beta   90.00
_cell.angle_gamma   90.00
#
_symmetry.space_group_name_H-M   'P 1'
#
loop_
_entity.id
_entity.type
_entity.pdbx_description
1 polymer ?
#
loop_
_entity_poly.entity_id
_entity_poly.type
_entity_poly.pdbx_seq_one_letter_code
_entity_poly.pdbx_strand_id
1 'polypeptide(L)'
;MAEKTEAQRREDALDAERVQAIKAMLERPGGEAEVAKRYGKNAVASDEAAAARRQIQRERARRQEQAQQREAAAAEAGQREHGQAQQARQEARTKAADTARTSATAQDPAAVRARVAQGRAELARVDRARAAARGQAPKAAAQSM
;
A
#
# COMPACT_ATOMS: atom_id res chain seq x y z
N MET A 1 -34.55 15.23 38.08
CA MET A 1 -34.97 15.67 36.73
C MET A 1 -33.99 16.74 36.30
N ALA A 2 -33.12 16.48 35.31
CA ALA A 2 -32.19 17.50 34.85
C ALA A 2 -32.98 18.58 34.07
N GLU A 3 -33.01 19.81 34.59
CA GLU A 3 -33.59 20.95 33.87
C GLU A 3 -32.80 21.21 32.60
N LYS A 4 -33.49 21.19 31.44
CA LYS A 4 -32.88 21.56 30.17
C LYS A 4 -32.48 23.03 30.22
N THR A 5 -31.23 23.32 29.86
CA THR A 5 -30.73 24.69 29.73
C THR A 5 -31.53 25.48 28.68
N GLU A 6 -31.63 26.81 28.79
CA GLU A 6 -32.31 27.64 27.77
C GLU A 6 -31.75 27.41 26.36
N ALA A 7 -30.45 27.15 26.24
CA ALA A 7 -29.80 26.82 24.97
C ALA A 7 -30.36 25.52 24.36
N GLN A 8 -30.55 24.48 25.16
CA GLN A 8 -31.14 23.21 24.72
C GLN A 8 -32.62 23.36 24.33
N ARG A 9 -33.38 24.19 25.06
CA ARG A 9 -34.78 24.47 24.72
C ARG A 9 -34.92 25.24 23.41
N ARG A 10 -34.01 26.17 23.12
CA ARG A 10 -33.97 26.88 21.83
C ARG A 10 -33.57 25.95 20.69
N GLU A 11 -32.65 25.02 20.92
CA GLU A 11 -32.23 24.03 19.92
C GLU A 11 -33.34 23.02 19.60
N ASP A 12 -34.10 22.58 20.62
CA ASP A 12 -35.29 21.73 20.45
C ASP A 12 -36.45 22.44 19.71
N ALA A 13 -36.48 23.79 19.75
CA ALA A 13 -37.47 24.60 19.06
C ALA A 13 -37.10 24.86 17.59
N LEU A 14 -35.88 24.52 17.16
CA LEU A 14 -35.49 24.64 15.76
C LEU A 14 -36.17 23.54 14.95
N ASP A 15 -36.71 23.93 13.80
CA ASP A 15 -37.26 22.97 12.84
C ASP A 15 -36.13 22.09 12.29
N ALA A 16 -36.09 20.84 12.75
CA ALA A 16 -35.07 19.88 12.37
C ALA A 16 -35.07 19.61 10.85
N GLU A 17 -36.23 19.62 10.20
CA GLU A 17 -36.32 19.43 8.74
C GLU A 17 -35.71 20.61 8.01
N ARG A 18 -35.98 21.83 8.50
CA ARG A 18 -35.39 23.06 7.96
C ARG A 18 -33.87 23.10 8.15
N VAL A 19 -33.38 22.70 9.32
CA VAL A 19 -31.94 22.59 9.58
C VAL A 19 -31.29 21.60 8.61
N GLN A 20 -31.88 20.43 8.39
CA GLN A 20 -31.35 19.45 7.43
C GLN A 20 -31.38 19.97 5.99
N ALA A 21 -32.45 20.67 5.59
CA ALA A 21 -32.53 21.28 4.26
C ALA A 21 -31.46 22.36 4.05
N ILE A 22 -31.26 23.25 5.04
CA ILE A 22 -30.22 24.28 5.01
C ILE A 22 -28.83 23.62 4.99
N LYS A 23 -28.61 22.57 5.79
CA LYS A 23 -27.36 21.81 5.79
C LYS A 23 -27.01 21.30 4.39
N ALA A 24 -27.95 20.63 3.73
CA ALA A 24 -27.74 20.08 2.38
C ALA A 24 -27.39 21.15 1.33
N MET A 25 -27.94 22.36 1.48
CA MET A 25 -27.58 23.50 0.61
C MET A 25 -26.18 24.01 0.94
N LEU A 26 -25.87 24.23 2.22
CA LEU A 26 -24.57 24.77 2.67
C LEU A 26 -23.38 23.84 2.40
N GLU A 27 -23.61 22.55 2.20
CA GLU A 27 -22.55 21.61 1.77
C GLU A 27 -22.08 21.83 0.34
N ARG A 28 -22.88 22.52 -0.49
CA ARG A 28 -22.57 22.81 -1.89
C ARG A 28 -21.85 24.16 -2.05
N PRO A 29 -21.00 24.32 -3.08
CA PRO A 29 -20.46 25.63 -3.44
C PRO A 29 -21.59 26.63 -3.72
N GLY A 30 -21.55 27.79 -3.07
CA GLY A 30 -22.60 28.82 -3.21
C GLY A 30 -23.89 28.54 -2.44
N GLY A 31 -23.91 27.55 -1.55
CA GLY A 31 -25.08 27.17 -0.76
C GLY A 31 -25.74 28.31 0.04
N GLU A 32 -24.96 29.28 0.51
CA GLU A 32 -25.48 30.45 1.22
C GLU A 32 -26.40 31.31 0.35
N ALA A 33 -26.08 31.46 -0.94
CA ALA A 33 -26.92 32.18 -1.89
C ALA A 33 -28.23 31.41 -2.15
N GLU A 34 -28.17 30.07 -2.15
CA GLU A 34 -29.36 29.22 -2.31
C GLU A 34 -30.28 29.29 -1.08
N VAL A 35 -29.71 29.31 0.12
CA VAL A 35 -30.43 29.54 1.39
C VAL A 35 -31.09 30.92 1.38
N ALA A 36 -30.34 31.96 1.01
CA ALA A 36 -30.85 33.33 0.91
C ALA A 36 -31.99 33.45 -0.12
N LYS A 37 -31.91 32.69 -1.23
CA LYS A 37 -32.93 32.67 -2.28
C LYS A 37 -34.21 31.96 -1.84
N ARG A 38 -34.11 30.82 -1.14
CA ARG A 38 -35.27 30.02 -0.72
C ARG A 38 -35.95 30.54 0.55
N TYR A 39 -35.17 30.98 1.53
CA TYR A 39 -35.66 31.32 2.86
C TYR A 39 -35.52 32.81 3.19
N GLY A 40 -35.01 33.62 2.26
CA GLY A 40 -34.78 35.05 2.42
C GLY A 40 -33.37 35.40 2.91
N LYS A 41 -32.93 36.65 2.66
CA LYS A 41 -31.56 37.12 2.93
C LYS A 41 -31.11 36.92 4.38
N ASN A 42 -32.04 37.02 5.33
CA ASN A 42 -31.74 36.87 6.77
C ASN A 42 -31.61 35.40 7.21
N ALA A 43 -32.06 34.44 6.40
CA ALA A 43 -31.98 33.03 6.74
C ALA A 43 -30.54 32.51 6.83
N VAL A 44 -29.58 33.18 6.19
CA VAL A 44 -28.15 32.83 6.30
C VAL A 44 -27.60 33.11 7.70
N ALA A 45 -28.20 34.08 8.41
CA ALA A 45 -27.84 34.49 9.77
C ALA A 45 -28.78 33.91 10.84
N SER A 46 -29.72 33.02 10.47
CA SER A 46 -30.66 32.45 11.42
C SER A 46 -30.02 31.36 12.29
N ASP A 47 -30.67 31.06 13.41
CA ASP A 47 -30.23 30.02 14.34
C ASP A 47 -30.20 28.63 13.67
N GLU A 48 -31.11 28.35 12.73
CA GLU A 48 -31.12 27.11 11.95
C GLU A 48 -29.90 27.01 11.03
N ALA A 49 -29.50 28.10 10.37
CA ALA A 49 -28.30 28.12 9.55
C ALA A 49 -27.03 27.99 10.39
N ALA A 50 -27.00 28.62 11.58
CA ALA A 50 -25.91 28.44 12.53
C ALA A 50 -25.81 26.99 13.02
N ALA A 51 -26.95 26.35 13.33
CA ALA A 51 -27.02 24.94 13.73
C ALA A 51 -26.53 24.01 12.60
N ALA A 52 -26.99 24.22 11.36
CA ALA A 52 -26.54 23.47 10.19
C ALA A 52 -25.02 23.59 9.98
N ARG A 53 -24.45 24.80 10.08
CA ARG A 53 -22.99 25.01 9.98
C ARG A 53 -22.21 24.24 11.05
N ARG A 54 -22.70 24.26 12.31
CA ARG A 54 -22.09 23.49 13.40
C ARG A 54 -22.12 21.99 13.13
N GLN A 55 -23.22 21.46 12.59
CA GLN A 55 -23.32 20.05 12.20
C GLN A 55 -22.30 19.70 11.10
N ILE A 56 -22.17 20.54 10.06
CA ILE A 56 -21.19 20.35 8.98
C ILE A 56 -19.76 20.35 9.54
N GLN A 57 -19.42 21.29 10.42
CA GLN A 57 -18.08 21.36 11.02
C GLN A 57 -17.77 20.12 11.85
N ARG A 58 -18.71 19.68 12.70
CA ARG A 58 -18.55 18.45 13.49
C ARG A 58 -18.36 17.21 12.61
N GLU A 59 -19.11 17.11 11.52
CA GLU A 59 -19.00 15.99 10.59
C GLU A 59 -17.66 16.01 9.85
N ARG A 60 -17.20 17.19 9.40
CA ARG A 60 -15.88 17.35 8.78
C ARG A 60 -14.75 17.00 9.74
N ALA A 61 -14.82 17.45 10.99
CA ALA A 61 -13.85 17.11 12.03
C ALA A 61 -13.78 15.59 12.25
N ARG A 62 -14.93 14.92 12.40
CA ARG A 62 -14.99 13.46 12.54
C ARG A 62 -14.41 12.73 11.32
N ARG A 63 -14.70 13.20 10.10
CA ARG A 63 -14.13 12.61 8.87
C ARG A 63 -12.62 12.79 8.82
N GLN A 64 -12.09 13.94 9.25
CA GLN A 64 -10.65 14.16 9.37
C GLN A 64 -10.01 13.23 10.40
N GLU A 65 -10.60 13.10 11.59
CA GLU A 65 -10.11 12.18 12.63
C GLU A 65 -10.09 10.72 12.12
N GLN A 66 -11.13 10.29 11.42
CA GLN A 66 -11.17 8.95 10.81
C GLN A 66 -10.11 8.78 9.72
N ALA A 67 -9.86 9.80 8.91
CA ALA A 67 -8.81 9.76 7.90
C ALA A 67 -7.42 9.64 8.56
N GLN A 68 -7.16 10.42 9.60
CA GLN A 68 -5.90 10.37 10.36
C GLN A 68 -5.72 9.01 11.06
N GLN A 69 -6.78 8.42 11.62
CA GLN A 69 -6.72 7.08 12.21
C GLN A 69 -6.39 6.00 11.18
N ARG A 70 -6.95 6.10 9.96
CA ARG A 70 -6.62 5.17 8.86
C ARG A 70 -5.18 5.32 8.40
N GLU A 71 -4.69 6.56 8.32
CA GLU A 71 -3.30 6.84 7.98
C GLU A 71 -2.34 6.31 9.05
N ALA A 72 -2.64 6.52 10.33
CA ALA A 72 -1.86 5.97 11.44
C ALA A 72 -1.83 4.43 11.42
N ALA A 73 -2.98 3.79 11.18
CA ALA A 73 -3.05 2.33 11.06
C ALA A 73 -2.26 1.79 9.85
N ALA A 74 -2.30 2.50 8.72
CA ALA A 74 -1.51 2.15 7.53
C ALA A 74 0.00 2.34 7.78
N ALA A 75 0.39 3.40 8.49
CA ALA A 75 1.78 3.64 8.88
C ALA A 75 2.31 2.55 9.82
N GLU A 76 1.50 2.11 10.80
CA GLU A 76 1.87 0.98 11.67
C GLU A 76 2.02 -0.33 10.90
N ALA A 77 1.14 -0.61 9.94
CA ALA A 77 1.24 -1.80 9.11
C ALA A 77 2.55 -1.80 8.28
N GLY A 78 2.89 -0.67 7.66
CA GLY A 78 4.14 -0.52 6.91
C GLY A 78 5.40 -0.66 7.78
N GLN A 79 5.37 -0.19 9.02
CA GLN A 79 6.49 -0.36 9.95
C GLN A 79 6.71 -1.82 10.36
N ARG A 80 5.63 -2.59 10.57
CA ARG A 80 5.74 -4.03 10.89
C ARG A 80 6.29 -4.84 9.73
N GLU A 81 5.88 -4.55 8.49
CA GLU A 81 6.46 -5.18 7.30
C GLU A 81 7.95 -4.84 7.13
N HIS A 82 8.33 -3.57 7.31
CA HIS A 82 9.74 -3.19 7.24
C HIS A 82 10.58 -3.83 8.34
N GLY A 83 10.06 -3.97 9.56
CA GLY A 83 10.73 -4.66 10.66
C GLY A 83 10.96 -6.15 10.35
N GLN A 84 9.94 -6.86 9.86
CA GLN A 84 10.04 -8.26 9.47
C GLN A 84 10.99 -8.47 8.28
N ALA A 85 10.95 -7.60 7.27
CA ALA A 85 11.86 -7.67 6.13
C ALA A 85 13.32 -7.45 6.54
N GLN A 86 13.59 -6.58 7.52
CA GLN A 86 14.94 -6.39 8.06
C GLN A 86 15.41 -7.59 8.88
N GLN A 87 14.55 -8.17 9.72
CA GLN A 87 14.86 -9.41 10.45
C GLN A 87 15.16 -10.56 9.49
N ALA A 88 14.30 -10.79 8.49
CA ALA A 88 14.52 -11.82 7.48
C ALA A 88 15.84 -11.63 6.71
N ARG A 89 16.22 -10.37 6.39
CA ARG A 89 17.51 -10.07 5.78
C ARG A 89 18.70 -10.33 6.71
N GLN A 90 18.57 -10.03 8.00
CA GLN A 90 19.61 -10.35 8.98
C GLN A 90 19.78 -11.86 9.16
N GLU A 91 18.67 -12.61 9.29
CA GLU A 91 18.68 -14.06 9.37
C GLU A 91 19.27 -14.73 8.12
N ALA A 92 18.94 -14.21 6.93
CA ALA A 92 19.54 -14.68 5.68
C ALA A 92 21.04 -14.43 5.64
N ARG A 93 21.52 -13.29 6.14
CA ARG A 93 22.95 -12.97 6.25
C ARG A 93 23.68 -13.88 7.22
N THR A 94 23.13 -14.13 8.40
CA THR A 94 23.75 -15.04 9.38
C THR A 94 23.78 -16.48 8.87
N LYS A 95 22.69 -16.98 8.28
CA LYS A 95 22.68 -18.29 7.63
C LYS A 95 23.71 -18.40 6.51
N ALA A 96 23.84 -17.37 5.66
CA ALA A 96 24.85 -17.35 4.62
C ALA A 96 26.29 -17.35 5.18
N ALA A 97 26.54 -16.61 6.27
CA ALA A 97 27.84 -16.58 6.93
C ALA A 97 28.19 -17.92 7.59
N ASP A 98 27.23 -18.59 8.24
CA ASP A 98 27.44 -19.91 8.83
C ASP A 98 27.69 -20.98 7.75
N THR A 99 26.97 -20.91 6.63
CA THR A 99 27.20 -21.79 5.48
C THR A 99 28.58 -21.56 4.87
N ALA A 100 29.01 -20.29 4.74
CA ALA A 100 30.35 -19.94 4.26
C ALA A 100 31.44 -20.42 5.23
N ARG A 101 31.21 -20.34 6.54
CA ARG A 101 32.16 -20.80 7.56
C ARG A 101 32.29 -22.33 7.59
N THR A 102 31.18 -23.07 7.52
CA THR A 102 31.19 -24.55 7.45
C THR A 102 31.73 -25.07 6.13
N SER A 103 31.48 -24.38 5.02
CA SER A 103 32.08 -24.74 3.72
C SER A 103 33.56 -24.38 3.64
N ALA A 104 34.04 -23.34 4.32
CA ALA A 104 35.46 -23.01 4.41
C ALA A 104 36.26 -24.01 5.25
N THR A 105 35.66 -24.61 6.30
CA THR A 105 36.31 -25.68 7.09
C THR A 105 36.23 -27.06 6.45
N ALA A 106 35.36 -27.27 5.45
CA ALA A 106 35.17 -28.54 4.75
C ALA A 106 35.93 -28.66 3.40
N GLN A 107 36.73 -27.66 3.01
CA GLN A 107 37.51 -27.72 1.78
C GLN A 107 38.80 -28.53 1.98
N ASP A 108 38.68 -29.86 1.92
CA ASP A 108 39.82 -30.71 1.61
C ASP A 108 40.34 -30.33 0.20
N PRO A 109 41.59 -29.83 0.06
CA PRO A 109 42.14 -29.44 -1.22
C PRO A 109 42.18 -30.58 -2.24
N ALA A 110 42.16 -31.85 -1.81
CA ALA A 110 42.03 -32.99 -2.71
C ALA A 110 40.63 -33.08 -3.35
N ALA A 111 39.56 -32.87 -2.56
CA ALA A 111 38.19 -32.90 -3.05
C ALA A 111 37.89 -31.74 -4.02
N VAL A 112 38.47 -30.55 -3.79
CA VAL A 112 38.35 -29.41 -4.70
C VAL A 112 39.03 -29.70 -6.03
N ARG A 113 40.24 -30.27 -6.02
CA ARG A 113 40.96 -30.67 -7.25
C ARG A 113 40.20 -31.72 -8.06
N ALA A 114 39.61 -32.71 -7.39
CA ALA A 114 38.79 -33.74 -8.05
C ALA A 114 37.56 -33.13 -8.74
N ARG A 115 36.89 -32.17 -8.10
CA ARG A 115 35.69 -31.50 -8.65
C ARG A 115 36.03 -30.61 -9.86
N VAL A 116 37.16 -29.91 -9.82
CA VAL A 116 37.67 -29.13 -10.97
C VAL A 116 38.06 -30.04 -12.14
N ALA A 117 38.69 -31.19 -11.87
CA ALA A 117 39.03 -32.17 -12.89
C ALA A 117 37.77 -32.77 -13.55
N GLN A 118 36.74 -33.08 -12.77
CA GLN A 118 35.43 -33.52 -13.29
C GLN A 118 34.79 -32.45 -14.19
N GLY A 119 34.73 -31.19 -13.75
CA GLY A 119 34.17 -30.10 -14.56
C GLY A 119 34.90 -29.88 -15.87
N ARG A 120 36.23 -29.99 -15.89
CA ARG A 120 37.03 -29.92 -17.12
C ARG A 120 36.76 -31.11 -18.06
N ALA A 121 36.60 -32.31 -17.52
CA ALA A 121 36.27 -33.50 -18.32
C ALA A 121 34.88 -33.39 -18.95
N GLU A 122 33.92 -32.80 -18.23
CA GLU A 122 32.56 -32.59 -18.70
C GLU A 122 32.49 -31.53 -19.81
N LEU A 123 33.20 -30.40 -19.65
CA LEU A 123 33.37 -29.41 -20.71
C LEU A 123 34.00 -30.03 -21.97
N ALA A 124 35.04 -30.84 -21.82
CA ALA A 124 35.69 -31.52 -22.93
C ALA A 124 34.79 -32.57 -23.62
N ARG A 125 33.77 -33.10 -22.94
CA ARG A 125 32.74 -33.97 -23.54
C ARG A 125 31.73 -33.16 -24.34
N VAL A 126 31.27 -32.04 -23.80
CA VAL A 126 30.34 -31.12 -24.47
C VAL A 126 30.98 -30.56 -25.75
N ASP A 127 32.25 -30.14 -25.69
CA ASP A 127 32.96 -29.62 -26.87
C ASP A 127 33.16 -30.69 -27.95
N ARG A 128 33.46 -31.93 -27.55
CA ARG A 128 33.55 -33.06 -28.50
C ARG A 128 32.20 -33.41 -29.12
N ALA A 129 31.13 -33.44 -28.33
CA ALA A 129 29.78 -33.66 -28.84
C ALA A 129 29.37 -32.55 -29.83
N ARG A 130 29.72 -31.29 -29.52
CA ARG A 130 29.47 -30.14 -30.40
C ARG A 130 30.28 -30.18 -31.70
N ALA A 131 31.53 -30.64 -31.64
CA ALA A 131 32.37 -30.83 -32.83
C ALA A 131 31.86 -31.99 -33.72
N ALA A 132 31.45 -33.10 -33.13
CA ALA A 132 30.86 -34.24 -33.86
C ALA A 132 29.54 -33.85 -34.56
N ALA A 133 28.67 -33.08 -33.89
CA ALA A 133 27.44 -32.56 -34.48
C ALA A 133 27.69 -31.60 -35.66
N ARG A 134 28.81 -30.88 -35.67
CA ARG A 134 29.22 -29.99 -36.79
C ARG A 134 29.88 -30.74 -37.94
N GLY A 135 30.50 -31.89 -37.68
CA GLY A 135 31.10 -32.76 -38.71
C GLY A 135 30.09 -33.64 -39.47
N GLN A 136 28.86 -33.77 -38.98
CA GLN A 136 27.76 -34.52 -39.60
C GLN A 136 26.79 -33.62 -40.39
N ALA A 137 27.25 -32.49 -40.94
CA ALA A 137 26.50 -31.78 -41.99
C ALA A 137 26.43 -32.69 -43.23
N PRO A 138 25.24 -32.94 -43.81
CA PRO A 138 25.03 -34.03 -44.75
C PRO A 138 25.79 -33.81 -46.07
N LYS A 139 26.64 -34.78 -46.44
CA LYS A 139 26.95 -35.08 -47.85
C LYS A 139 25.68 -35.58 -48.55
N ALA A 140 24.72 -34.68 -48.78
CA ALA A 140 23.47 -34.95 -49.51
C ALA A 140 23.26 -33.94 -50.65
N ALA A 141 24.33 -33.41 -51.22
CA ALA A 141 24.29 -32.50 -52.37
C ALA A 141 25.33 -32.87 -53.44
N ALA A 142 25.57 -34.16 -53.65
CA ALA A 142 26.48 -34.64 -54.70
C ALA A 142 26.07 -35.99 -55.29
N GLN A 143 24.78 -36.25 -55.47
CA GLN A 143 24.26 -37.31 -56.35
C GLN A 143 22.90 -36.85 -56.92
N SER A 144 22.96 -35.79 -57.70
CA SER A 144 21.95 -35.47 -58.71
C SER A 144 22.71 -35.08 -59.97
N MET A 145 23.30 -36.11 -60.60
CA MET A 145 23.51 -36.18 -62.05
C MET A 145 22.54 -37.22 -62.58
#